data_AF-A0A7X5N4D3-F1
#
_entry.id   AF-A0A7X5N4D3-F1
#
_cell.length_a   1.000
_cell.length_b   1.000
_cell.length_c   1.000
_cell.angle_alpha   90.00
_cell.angle_beta   90.00
_cell.angle_gamma   90.00
#
_symmetry.space_group_name_H-M   'P 1'
#
loop_
_entity.id
_entity.type
_entity.pdbx_description
1 polymer ?
#
loop_
_entity_poly.entity_id
_entity_poly.type
_entity_poly.pdbx_seq_one_letter_code
_entity_poly.pdbx_strand_id
1 'polypeptide(L)'
;KKRSALTELQALMREDDRVEGRGITKRYLTLLVGRMPDGVMTVDAPLHIGLRQGGERHVQVNAIGKPSLSHFKLLERRGGHSYCEV
;
A
#
# COMPACT_ATOMS: atom_id res chain seq x y z
N LYS A 1 -21.28 -5.98 20.58
CA LYS A 1 -20.56 -5.46 19.40
C LYS A 1 -20.79 -3.93 19.36
N LYS A 2 -19.77 -3.08 19.60
CA LYS A 2 -19.94 -1.62 19.60
C LYS A 2 -19.91 -1.07 18.17
N ARG A 3 -21.07 -0.68 17.64
CA ARG A 3 -21.22 -0.10 16.29
C ARG A 3 -20.37 1.16 16.11
N SER A 4 -20.27 1.98 17.15
CA SER A 4 -19.50 3.24 17.14
C SER A 4 -18.03 3.03 16.79
N ALA A 5 -17.37 2.06 17.43
CA ALA A 5 -15.95 1.76 17.17
C ALA A 5 -15.68 1.33 15.73
N LEU A 6 -16.59 0.55 15.12
CA LEU A 6 -16.44 0.15 13.71
C LEU A 6 -16.63 1.35 12.77
N THR A 7 -17.63 2.20 13.02
CA THR A 7 -17.87 3.40 12.23
C THR A 7 -16.69 4.36 12.30
N GLU A 8 -16.12 4.54 13.49
CA GLU A 8 -14.94 5.38 13.72
C GLU A 8 -13.71 4.85 13.00
N LEU A 9 -13.42 3.54 13.11
CA LEU A 9 -12.33 2.91 12.37
C LEU A 9 -12.50 3.09 10.84
N GLN A 10 -13.72 2.89 10.32
CA GLN A 10 -14.01 3.10 8.90
C GLN A 10 -13.88 4.56 8.47
N ALA A 11 -14.12 5.51 9.37
CA ALA A 11 -13.88 6.93 9.10
C ALA A 11 -12.38 7.19 9.00
N LEU A 12 -11.59 6.72 9.97
CA LEU A 12 -10.13 6.83 9.94
C LEU A 12 -9.49 6.14 8.72
N MET A 13 -10.07 5.05 8.22
CA MET A 13 -9.60 4.38 6.98
C MET A 13 -9.89 5.16 5.69
N ARG A 14 -10.85 6.10 5.71
CA ARG A 14 -11.24 6.91 4.53
C ARG A 14 -10.56 8.27 4.49
N GLU A 15 -9.94 8.70 5.60
CA GLU A 15 -9.12 9.90 5.59
C GLU A 15 -8.00 9.76 4.57
N ASP A 16 -7.63 10.85 3.91
CA ASP A 16 -6.60 10.83 2.88
C ASP A 16 -5.25 10.55 3.54
N ASP A 17 -4.65 9.40 3.20
CA ASP A 17 -3.33 8.96 3.69
C ASP A 17 -2.22 9.99 3.35
N ARG A 18 -2.49 10.99 2.50
CA ARG A 18 -1.59 12.12 2.17
C ARG A 18 -1.58 13.26 3.21
N VAL A 19 -2.50 13.26 4.17
CA VAL A 19 -2.59 14.32 5.20
C VAL A 19 -1.94 13.82 6.50
N GLU A 20 -0.78 14.37 6.84
CA GLU A 20 -0.06 14.02 8.08
C GLU A 20 -0.93 14.22 9.33
N GLY A 21 -0.90 13.23 10.25
CA GLY A 21 -1.58 13.30 11.54
C GLY A 21 -3.07 12.94 11.51
N ARG A 22 -3.60 12.49 10.36
CA ARG A 22 -4.96 11.95 10.22
C ARG A 22 -4.92 10.52 9.66
N GLY A 23 -5.92 9.71 10.01
CA GLY A 23 -6.12 8.36 9.49
C GLY A 23 -5.49 7.22 10.30
N ILE A 24 -5.43 6.03 9.68
CA ILE A 24 -4.82 4.82 10.24
C ILE A 24 -3.48 4.57 9.57
N THR A 25 -2.40 4.47 10.34
CA THR A 25 -1.12 3.96 9.84
C THR A 25 -1.21 2.46 9.59
N LYS A 26 -1.01 2.05 8.34
CA LYS A 26 -0.92 0.64 7.93
C LYS A 26 0.57 0.31 7.74
N ARG A 27 1.01 -0.84 8.25
CA ARG A 27 2.38 -1.33 8.09
C ARG A 27 2.35 -2.79 7.68
N TYR A 28 3.04 -3.11 6.60
CA TYR A 28 3.15 -4.44 6.06
C TYR A 28 4.63 -4.81 5.95
N LEU A 29 4.93 -6.10 6.10
CA LEU A 29 6.26 -6.64 5.89
C LEU A 29 6.26 -7.42 4.58
N THR A 30 7.27 -7.17 3.74
CA THR A 30 7.38 -7.79 2.42
C THR A 30 8.82 -8.20 2.11
N LEU A 31 8.99 -9.24 1.31
CA LEU A 31 10.27 -9.66 0.76
C LEU A 31 10.25 -9.44 -0.76
N LEU A 32 10.92 -8.39 -1.22
CA LEU A 32 11.00 -8.03 -2.63
C LEU A 32 12.15 -8.79 -3.31
N VAL A 33 11.89 -9.28 -4.53
CA VAL A 33 12.94 -9.85 -5.39
C VAL A 33 13.89 -8.74 -5.83
N GLY A 34 15.18 -9.00 -5.76
CA GLY A 34 16.22 -8.06 -6.18
C GLY A 34 16.58 -7.01 -5.13
N ARG A 35 17.37 -6.03 -5.59
CA ARG A 35 17.96 -4.99 -4.74
C ARG A 35 17.21 -3.67 -4.90
N MET A 36 16.34 -3.36 -3.94
CA MET A 36 15.74 -2.03 -3.78
C MET A 36 16.84 -0.97 -3.49
N PRO A 37 16.66 0.32 -3.82
CA PRO A 37 17.51 1.39 -3.30
C PRO A 37 17.62 1.37 -1.77
N ASP A 38 18.73 1.89 -1.23
CA ASP A 38 18.84 2.09 0.23
C ASP A 38 17.88 3.21 0.70
N GLY A 39 17.43 3.14 1.95
CA GLY A 39 16.50 4.12 2.52
C GLY A 39 15.03 3.84 2.16
N VAL A 40 14.32 4.89 1.75
CA VAL A 40 12.88 4.84 1.41
C VAL A 40 12.70 5.05 -0.09
N MET A 41 11.94 4.17 -0.73
CA MET A 41 11.48 4.31 -2.11
C MET A 41 9.98 4.57 -2.12
N THR A 42 9.57 5.65 -2.75
CA THR A 42 8.15 5.99 -2.94
C THR A 42 7.69 5.52 -4.31
N VAL A 43 6.56 4.81 -4.35
CA VAL A 43 5.85 4.47 -5.58
C VAL A 43 4.54 5.26 -5.58
N ASP A 44 4.47 6.27 -6.44
CA ASP A 44 3.26 7.06 -6.71
C ASP A 44 2.81 6.75 -8.13
N ALA A 45 1.82 5.87 -8.25
CA ALA A 45 1.34 5.39 -9.54
C ALA A 45 -0.15 5.05 -9.46
N PRO A 46 -1.00 5.62 -10.34
CA PRO A 46 -2.43 5.33 -10.33
C PRO A 46 -2.71 3.88 -10.73
N LEU A 47 -3.66 3.25 -10.03
CA LEU A 47 -4.00 1.84 -10.17
C LEU A 47 -5.43 1.65 -10.71
N HIS A 48 -5.56 0.85 -11.76
CA HIS A 48 -6.85 0.44 -12.31
C HIS A 48 -7.10 -1.05 -12.09
N ILE A 49 -8.31 -1.40 -11.63
CA ILE A 49 -8.70 -2.77 -11.33
C ILE A 49 -9.54 -3.31 -12.50
N GLY A 50 -9.05 -4.34 -13.18
CA GLY A 50 -9.81 -5.13 -14.14
C GLY A 50 -10.39 -6.38 -13.48
N LEU A 51 -11.65 -6.69 -13.77
CA LEU A 51 -12.28 -7.95 -13.38
C LEU A 51 -12.05 -8.99 -14.48
N ARG A 52 -11.51 -10.15 -14.11
CA ARG A 52 -11.44 -11.31 -15.01
C ARG A 52 -12.66 -12.21 -14.80
N GLN A 53 -12.98 -13.02 -15.80
CA GLN A 53 -13.95 -14.10 -15.62
C GLN A 53 -13.42 -15.05 -14.53
N GLY A 54 -14.29 -15.39 -13.56
CA GLY A 54 -13.91 -16.17 -12.37
C GLY A 54 -13.74 -15.35 -11.09
N GLY A 55 -13.93 -14.03 -11.13
CA GLY A 55 -13.93 -13.17 -9.94
C GLY A 55 -12.53 -12.70 -9.48
N GLU A 56 -11.48 -13.16 -10.16
CA GLU A 56 -10.13 -12.63 -9.97
C GLU A 56 -10.05 -11.16 -10.36
N ARG A 57 -9.34 -10.38 -9.53
CA ARG A 57 -9.06 -8.98 -9.77
C ARG A 57 -7.62 -8.83 -10.21
N HIS A 58 -7.40 -8.25 -11.38
CA HIS A 58 -6.07 -7.88 -11.85
C HIS A 58 -5.91 -6.38 -11.73
N VAL A 59 -4.83 -5.93 -11.07
CA VAL A 59 -4.55 -4.50 -10.87
C VAL A 59 -3.36 -4.10 -11.73
N GLN A 60 -3.48 -3.00 -12.46
CA GLN A 60 -2.42 -2.49 -13.33
C GLN A 60 -2.17 -1.02 -13.05
N VAL A 61 -0.91 -0.60 -13.22
CA VAL A 61 -0.58 0.83 -13.32
C VAL A 61 -1.22 1.37 -14.60
N ASN A 62 -2.06 2.39 -14.44
CA ASN A 62 -2.76 3.00 -15.55
C ASN A 62 -3.11 4.45 -15.20
N ALA A 63 -2.82 5.38 -16.12
CA ALA A 63 -3.08 6.81 -15.94
C ALA A 63 -4.55 7.17 -15.63
N ILE A 64 -5.52 6.35 -16.06
CA ILE A 64 -6.95 6.55 -15.72
C ILE A 64 -7.37 5.87 -14.40
N GLY A 65 -6.42 5.26 -13.70
CA GLY A 65 -6.64 4.56 -12.43
C GLY A 65 -6.89 5.50 -11.25
N LYS A 66 -7.18 4.91 -10.09
CA LYS A 66 -7.28 5.66 -8.83
C LYS A 66 -5.87 6.04 -8.35
N PRO A 67 -5.63 7.28 -7.90
CA PRO A 67 -4.36 7.66 -7.28
C PRO A 67 -4.00 6.68 -6.16
N SER A 68 -2.73 6.27 -6.10
CA SER A 68 -2.25 5.29 -5.12
C SER A 68 -0.78 5.56 -4.81
N LEU A 69 -0.46 5.57 -3.52
CA LEU A 69 0.85 5.93 -2.98
C LEU A 69 1.30 4.85 -2.00
N SER A 70 2.56 4.44 -2.07
CA SER A 70 3.17 3.51 -1.11
C SER A 70 4.63 3.86 -0.86
N HIS A 71 5.08 3.73 0.38
CA HIS A 71 6.45 4.04 0.80
C HIS A 71 7.13 2.77 1.30
N PHE A 72 8.08 2.27 0.52
CA PHE A 72 8.85 1.09 0.90
C PHE A 72 10.08 1.54 1.66
N LYS A 73 10.30 1.01 2.86
CA LYS A 73 11.51 1.22 3.65
C LYS A 73 12.30 -0.07 3.73
N LEU A 74 13.54 -0.05 3.24
CA LEU A 74 14.43 -1.19 3.37
C LEU A 74 14.75 -1.45 4.86
N LEU A 75 14.56 -2.70 5.30
CA LEU A 75 14.93 -3.16 6.64
C LEU A 75 16.21 -4.01 6.61
N GLU A 76 16.32 -4.94 5.66
CA GLU A 76 17.43 -5.89 5.60
C GLU A 76 17.69 -6.41 4.17
N ARG A 77 18.93 -6.82 3.88
CA ARG A 77 19.30 -7.56 2.66
C ARG A 77 19.37 -9.05 2.97
N ARG A 78 18.65 -9.87 2.19
CA ARG A 78 18.62 -11.33 2.38
C ARG A 78 18.81 -12.06 1.06
N GLY A 79 19.99 -12.63 0.82
CA GLY A 79 20.24 -13.51 -0.34
C GLY A 79 19.79 -12.91 -1.68
N GLY A 80 20.16 -11.66 -1.96
CA GLY A 80 19.76 -10.95 -3.19
C GLY A 80 18.34 -10.35 -3.18
N HIS A 81 17.59 -10.49 -2.08
CA HIS A 81 16.27 -9.90 -1.85
C HIS A 81 16.35 -8.70 -0.91
N SER A 82 15.27 -7.92 -0.89
CA SER A 82 15.10 -6.76 -0.02
C SER A 82 13.91 -6.99 0.90
N TYR A 83 14.18 -7.12 2.20
CA TYR A 83 13.14 -7.20 3.22
C TYR A 83 12.74 -5.78 3.62
N CYS A 84 11.47 -5.44 3.48
CA CYS A 84 10.97 -4.07 3.59
C CYS A 84 9.72 -3.96 4.47
N GLU A 85 9.56 -2.79 5.07
CA GLU A 85 8.26 -2.28 5.53
C GLU A 85 7.61 -1.48 4.39
N VAL A 86 6.28 -1.57 4.24
CA VAL A 86 5.46 -0.73 3.34
C VAL A 86 4.18 -0.28 4.03
#